data_AF-A0A4D7CBX4-F1
#
_entry.id   AF-A0A4D7CBX4-F1
#
_cell.length_a   1.000
_cell.length_b   1.000
_cell.length_c   1.000
_cell.angle_alpha   90.00
_cell.angle_beta   90.00
_cell.angle_gamma   90.00
#
_symmetry.space_group_name_H-M   'P 1'
#
loop_
_entity.id
_entity.type
_entity.pdbx_description
1 polymer ?
#
loop_
_entity_poly.entity_id
_entity_poly.type
_entity_poly.pdbx_seq_one_letter_code
_entity_poly.pdbx_strand_id
1 'polypeptide(L)'
;MLDTAGVTASLRDPSANRGAAQGDTYIDVENLSGTDLRDILIGNSSANSLFGSGGNDVLEGWEGNDTLLGGDGNDRVLGGNNADTLDGGTGNDFLGGGASNDTLTGGAGNDTLDGGTGRDTASFAGDLSNFDIARVGTSIVVTDLTGAEGVDTVSNVELFAFAGVVYNVNDLVDPATISGLVYEFGQQHQIA
;
A
#
# COMPACT_ATOMS: atom_id res chain seq x y z
N MET A 1 33.81 -11.16 -5.55
CA MET A 1 32.98 -10.78 -6.70
C MET A 1 31.88 -9.89 -6.15
N LEU A 2 31.60 -8.75 -6.78
CA LEU A 2 30.42 -7.99 -6.40
C LEU A 2 29.22 -8.80 -6.84
N ASP A 3 28.31 -9.11 -5.92
CA ASP A 3 27.04 -9.73 -6.27
C ASP A 3 26.24 -8.71 -7.09
N THR A 4 25.78 -9.12 -8.27
CA THR A 4 25.03 -8.25 -9.19
C THR A 4 23.57 -8.68 -9.30
N ALA A 5 23.16 -9.67 -8.52
CA ALA A 5 21.79 -10.12 -8.41
C ALA A 5 21.28 -9.83 -6.99
N GLY A 6 20.00 -9.49 -6.87
CA GLY A 6 19.38 -9.41 -5.56
C GLY A 6 19.21 -10.79 -4.91
N VAL A 7 18.83 -10.76 -3.65
CA VAL A 7 18.62 -11.91 -2.78
C VAL A 7 17.20 -12.46 -2.92
N THR A 8 17.07 -13.77 -2.85
CA THR A 8 15.79 -14.41 -2.51
C THR A 8 15.94 -14.99 -1.11
N ALA A 9 15.18 -14.47 -0.15
CA ALA A 9 15.18 -14.92 1.24
C ALA A 9 13.76 -15.31 1.67
N SER A 10 13.61 -16.52 2.16
CA SER A 10 12.33 -17.07 2.61
C SER A 10 12.43 -17.63 4.02
N LEU A 11 11.58 -17.11 4.91
CA LEU A 11 11.42 -17.58 6.28
C LEU A 11 10.60 -18.88 6.38
N ARG A 12 9.99 -19.33 5.27
CA ARG A 12 9.11 -20.51 5.20
C ARG A 12 9.65 -21.65 4.34
N ASP A 13 10.47 -21.36 3.32
CA ASP A 13 11.07 -22.37 2.45
C ASP A 13 12.58 -22.08 2.24
N PRO A 14 13.46 -22.66 3.08
CA PRO A 14 14.90 -22.51 2.93
C PRO A 14 15.43 -22.97 1.56
N SER A 15 14.70 -23.87 0.87
CA SER A 15 15.09 -24.33 -0.46
C SER A 15 14.82 -23.30 -1.56
N ALA A 16 14.06 -22.25 -1.26
CA ALA A 16 13.84 -21.11 -2.15
C ALA A 16 14.98 -20.08 -2.09
N ASN A 17 15.85 -20.13 -1.08
CA ASN A 17 16.88 -19.10 -0.90
C ASN A 17 17.92 -19.07 -2.04
N ARG A 18 18.22 -17.88 -2.58
CA ARG A 18 19.14 -17.66 -3.73
C ARG A 18 20.05 -16.46 -3.49
N GLY A 19 21.06 -16.29 -4.33
CA GLY A 19 22.04 -15.21 -4.21
C GLY A 19 22.85 -15.37 -2.92
N ALA A 20 23.05 -14.26 -2.20
CA ALA A 20 23.73 -14.27 -0.91
C ALA A 20 23.05 -15.15 0.15
N ALA A 21 21.75 -15.43 0.04
CA ALA A 21 21.01 -16.28 0.96
C ALA A 21 21.09 -17.79 0.64
N GLN A 22 21.74 -18.18 -0.47
CA GLN A 22 21.71 -19.58 -0.91
C GLN A 22 22.28 -20.54 0.15
N GLY A 23 21.43 -21.46 0.62
CA GLY A 23 21.80 -22.46 1.63
C GLY A 23 21.57 -21.99 3.07
N ASP A 24 21.12 -20.75 3.28
CA ASP A 24 20.75 -20.24 4.59
C ASP A 24 19.49 -20.94 5.10
N THR A 25 19.42 -21.09 6.43
CA THR A 25 18.22 -21.51 7.15
C THR A 25 17.95 -20.48 8.24
N TYR A 26 16.78 -19.87 8.18
CA TYR A 26 16.33 -18.88 9.16
C TYR A 26 15.48 -19.57 10.22
N ILE A 27 15.82 -19.37 11.49
CA ILE A 27 15.11 -19.91 12.65
C ILE A 27 14.87 -18.74 13.60
N ASP A 28 13.62 -18.55 14.02
CA ASP A 28 13.22 -17.44 14.91
C ASP A 28 13.67 -16.06 14.37
N VAL A 29 13.53 -15.88 13.05
CA VAL A 29 13.77 -14.62 12.35
C VAL A 29 12.46 -14.16 11.76
N GLU A 30 12.10 -12.91 12.03
CA GLU A 30 10.91 -12.25 11.51
C GLU A 30 11.24 -11.03 10.63
N ASN A 31 12.50 -10.60 10.63
CA ASN A 31 12.94 -9.40 9.92
C ASN A 31 13.82 -9.78 8.73
N LEU A 32 13.39 -9.41 7.52
CA LEU A 32 14.21 -9.50 6.31
C LEU A 32 14.44 -8.10 5.73
N SER A 33 15.69 -7.83 5.37
CA SER A 33 16.07 -6.62 4.65
C SER A 33 16.72 -7.03 3.34
N GLY A 34 16.24 -6.46 2.25
CA GLY A 34 16.81 -6.54 0.94
C GLY A 34 18.06 -5.67 0.80
N THR A 35 18.41 -5.43 -0.45
CA THR A 35 19.57 -4.74 -0.99
C THR A 35 19.07 -3.62 -1.91
N ASP A 36 19.97 -2.91 -2.58
CA ASP A 36 19.58 -1.91 -3.60
C ASP A 36 19.33 -2.57 -4.99
N LEU A 37 19.04 -3.87 -5.01
CA LEU A 37 18.79 -4.67 -6.20
C LEU A 37 17.44 -5.36 -6.06
N ARG A 38 16.89 -5.81 -7.19
CA ARG A 38 15.64 -6.59 -7.19
C ARG A 38 15.73 -7.86 -6.33
N ASP A 39 14.97 -7.86 -5.25
CA ASP A 39 14.89 -8.90 -4.24
C ASP A 39 13.54 -9.63 -4.24
N ILE A 40 13.52 -10.78 -3.56
CA ILE A 40 12.31 -11.53 -3.23
C ILE A 40 12.38 -11.90 -1.75
N LEU A 41 11.53 -11.27 -0.94
CA LEU A 41 11.47 -11.47 0.51
C LEU A 41 10.14 -12.13 0.87
N ILE A 42 10.22 -13.29 1.54
CA ILE A 42 9.05 -14.12 1.84
C ILE A 42 9.00 -14.39 3.34
N GLY A 43 7.91 -13.93 3.96
CA GLY A 43 7.53 -14.17 5.35
C GLY A 43 7.15 -15.62 5.65
N ASN A 44 6.56 -15.83 6.83
CA ASN A 44 6.05 -17.12 7.29
C ASN A 44 4.67 -16.94 7.95
N SER A 45 4.38 -17.66 9.04
CA SER A 45 3.09 -17.56 9.74
C SER A 45 3.13 -16.67 10.99
N SER A 46 4.22 -15.95 11.19
CA SER A 46 4.44 -15.03 12.30
C SER A 46 4.42 -13.62 11.76
N ALA A 47 4.16 -12.64 12.62
CA ALA A 47 4.30 -11.23 12.26
C ALA A 47 5.74 -10.93 11.78
N ASN A 48 5.89 -10.52 10.54
CA ASN A 48 7.15 -10.26 9.87
C ASN A 48 7.32 -8.78 9.52
N SER A 49 8.58 -8.35 9.47
CA SER A 49 8.96 -7.04 8.93
C SER A 49 9.85 -7.27 7.70
N LEU A 50 9.34 -6.93 6.54
CA LEU A 50 10.03 -7.10 5.25
C LEU A 50 10.33 -5.70 4.68
N PHE A 51 11.61 -5.43 4.38
CA PHE A 51 12.06 -4.16 3.80
C PHE A 51 12.83 -4.42 2.50
N GLY A 52 12.29 -4.02 1.35
CA GLY A 52 12.92 -4.19 0.03
C GLY A 52 14.18 -3.34 -0.13
N SER A 53 14.12 -2.09 0.33
CA SER A 53 15.16 -1.05 0.23
C SER A 53 15.16 -0.37 -1.14
N GLY A 54 15.82 -0.93 -2.14
CA GLY A 54 15.83 -0.33 -3.48
C GLY A 54 15.87 -1.40 -4.56
N GLY A 55 15.35 -1.10 -5.73
CA GLY A 55 15.13 -2.11 -6.77
C GLY A 55 13.65 -2.35 -6.97
N ASN A 56 13.31 -3.34 -7.80
CA ASN A 56 11.92 -3.68 -8.07
C ASN A 56 11.62 -5.01 -7.39
N ASP A 57 11.15 -4.94 -6.16
CA ASP A 57 11.14 -6.04 -5.22
C ASP A 57 9.81 -6.78 -5.20
N VAL A 58 9.85 -7.99 -4.63
CA VAL A 58 8.65 -8.76 -4.30
C VAL A 58 8.67 -9.10 -2.82
N LEU A 59 7.68 -8.59 -2.09
CA LEU A 59 7.50 -8.85 -0.67
C LEU A 59 6.19 -9.63 -0.46
N GLU A 60 6.25 -10.75 0.26
CA GLU A 60 5.08 -11.59 0.57
C GLU A 60 5.04 -11.92 2.07
N GLY A 61 4.02 -11.43 2.78
CA GLY A 61 3.85 -11.61 4.24
C GLY A 61 3.37 -13.00 4.64
N TRP A 62 2.30 -13.47 3.98
CA TRP A 62 1.60 -14.74 4.18
C TRP A 62 0.57 -14.76 5.32
N GLU A 63 0.93 -15.23 6.52
CA GLU A 63 0.04 -15.19 7.67
C GLU A 63 0.74 -14.44 8.80
N GLY A 64 -0.02 -13.77 9.65
CA GLY A 64 0.55 -12.92 10.68
C GLY A 64 0.27 -11.47 10.36
N ASN A 65 0.42 -10.59 11.35
CA ASN A 65 0.23 -9.16 11.12
C ASN A 65 1.55 -8.59 10.67
N ASP A 66 1.71 -8.39 9.37
CA ASP A 66 3.00 -8.08 8.78
C ASP A 66 3.17 -6.58 8.53
N THR A 67 4.43 -6.14 8.46
CA THR A 67 4.81 -4.81 8.00
C THR A 67 5.73 -4.97 6.80
N LEU A 68 5.24 -4.57 5.63
CA LEU A 68 5.95 -4.72 4.36
C LEU A 68 6.19 -3.35 3.75
N LEU A 69 7.46 -3.07 3.46
CA LEU A 69 7.93 -1.79 2.99
C LEU A 69 8.74 -2.02 1.71
N GLY A 70 8.20 -1.62 0.54
CA GLY A 70 8.85 -1.78 -0.76
C GLY A 70 10.16 -1.00 -0.83
N GLY A 71 10.07 0.32 -0.75
CA GLY A 71 11.23 1.21 -0.76
C GLY A 71 11.32 1.98 -2.07
N ASP A 72 12.50 2.02 -2.69
CA ASP A 72 12.70 2.70 -3.96
C ASP A 72 12.58 1.73 -5.15
N GLY A 73 11.61 1.94 -6.04
CA GLY A 73 11.45 1.24 -7.30
C GLY A 73 10.02 0.77 -7.52
N ASN A 74 9.79 -0.05 -8.54
CA ASN A 74 8.42 -0.53 -8.82
C ASN A 74 8.24 -1.90 -8.15
N ASP A 75 7.62 -1.88 -6.97
CA ASP A 75 7.53 -3.01 -6.07
C ASP A 75 6.21 -3.75 -6.19
N ARG A 76 6.24 -5.01 -5.75
CA ARG A 76 5.05 -5.83 -5.56
C ARG A 76 4.98 -6.30 -4.12
N VAL A 77 4.06 -5.71 -3.37
CA VAL A 77 3.90 -5.93 -1.94
C VAL A 77 2.58 -6.66 -1.68
N LEU A 78 2.64 -7.84 -1.06
CA LEU A 78 1.46 -8.63 -0.70
C LEU A 78 1.44 -8.94 0.80
N GLY A 79 0.39 -8.50 1.51
CA GLY A 79 0.19 -8.79 2.93
C GLY A 79 -0.14 -10.28 3.12
N GLY A 80 -1.31 -10.69 2.65
CA GLY A 80 -1.74 -12.08 2.70
C GLY A 80 -2.99 -12.23 3.56
N ASN A 81 -2.90 -13.03 4.62
CA ASN A 81 -3.95 -13.14 5.62
C ASN A 81 -3.55 -12.35 6.85
N ASN A 82 -4.56 -11.93 7.61
CA ASN A 82 -4.46 -11.14 8.83
C ASN A 82 -4.25 -9.65 8.51
N ALA A 83 -4.12 -8.83 9.55
CA ALA A 83 -4.15 -7.38 9.40
C ALA A 83 -2.74 -6.87 9.15
N ASP A 84 -2.49 -6.44 7.93
CA ASP A 84 -1.17 -6.06 7.44
C ASP A 84 -1.03 -4.54 7.24
N THR A 85 0.22 -4.07 7.30
CA THR A 85 0.60 -2.71 6.93
C THR A 85 1.56 -2.74 5.76
N LEU A 86 1.14 -2.17 4.64
CA LEU A 86 1.87 -2.16 3.37
C LEU A 86 2.21 -0.72 2.99
N ASP A 87 3.46 -0.51 2.58
CA ASP A 87 3.97 0.75 2.03
C ASP A 87 4.76 0.45 0.75
N GLY A 88 4.37 1.05 -0.37
CA GLY A 88 5.07 0.91 -1.66
C GLY A 88 6.38 1.68 -1.64
N GLY A 89 6.33 2.95 -1.23
CA GLY A 89 7.49 3.82 -1.14
C GLY A 89 7.57 4.77 -2.33
N THR A 90 8.61 4.70 -3.15
CA THR A 90 8.73 5.51 -4.36
C THR A 90 8.76 4.63 -5.60
N GLY A 91 8.03 5.00 -6.65
CA GLY A 91 7.89 4.19 -7.85
C GLY A 91 6.43 3.87 -8.13
N ASN A 92 6.14 3.06 -9.14
CA ASN A 92 4.76 2.65 -9.43
C ASN A 92 4.58 1.23 -8.89
N ASP A 93 3.88 1.15 -7.78
CA ASP A 93 3.81 -0.04 -6.96
C ASP A 93 2.49 -0.80 -7.13
N PHE A 94 2.54 -2.09 -6.82
CA PHE A 94 1.36 -2.91 -6.63
C PHE A 94 1.28 -3.37 -5.18
N LEU A 95 0.22 -2.97 -4.49
CA LEU A 95 -0.07 -3.38 -3.12
C LEU A 95 -1.35 -4.22 -3.09
N GLY A 96 -1.26 -5.42 -2.53
CA GLY A 96 -2.40 -6.29 -2.26
C GLY A 96 -2.49 -6.62 -0.77
N GLY A 97 -3.50 -6.10 -0.07
CA GLY A 97 -3.74 -6.35 1.36
C GLY A 97 -4.06 -7.83 1.60
N GLY A 98 -5.16 -8.29 1.01
CA GLY A 98 -5.53 -9.70 0.99
C GLY A 98 -6.76 -9.95 1.85
N ALA A 99 -6.59 -10.57 3.02
CA ALA A 99 -7.71 -10.91 3.88
C ALA A 99 -7.54 -10.35 5.28
N SER A 100 -8.59 -9.69 5.78
CA SER A 100 -8.72 -8.97 7.05
C SER A 100 -8.67 -7.46 6.82
N ASN A 101 -8.23 -6.66 7.78
CA ASN A 101 -8.33 -5.21 7.70
C ASN A 101 -6.92 -4.66 7.53
N ASP A 102 -6.59 -4.29 6.30
CA ASP A 102 -5.25 -3.90 5.92
C ASP A 102 -5.12 -2.37 5.83
N THR A 103 -3.90 -1.88 6.00
CA THR A 103 -3.54 -0.48 5.74
C THR A 103 -2.54 -0.44 4.59
N LEU A 104 -2.90 0.27 3.52
CA LEU A 104 -2.11 0.37 2.30
C LEU A 104 -1.70 1.83 2.08
N THR A 105 -0.41 2.08 1.87
CA THR A 105 0.14 3.37 1.47
C THR A 105 0.87 3.16 0.14
N GLY A 106 0.39 3.75 -0.96
CA GLY A 106 1.08 3.65 -2.25
C GLY A 106 2.43 4.34 -2.20
N GLY A 107 2.41 5.62 -1.82
CA GLY A 107 3.59 6.46 -1.73
C GLY A 107 3.69 7.36 -2.95
N ALA A 108 4.90 7.55 -3.47
CA ALA A 108 5.14 8.44 -4.59
C ALA A 108 5.14 7.68 -5.93
N GLY A 109 4.15 7.90 -6.79
CA GLY A 109 4.16 7.36 -8.14
C GLY A 109 2.78 7.21 -8.76
N ASN A 110 2.50 6.09 -9.40
CA ASN A 110 1.14 5.79 -9.85
C ASN A 110 0.84 4.36 -9.47
N ASP A 111 0.19 4.20 -8.33
CA ASP A 111 0.15 2.92 -7.66
C ASP A 111 -1.16 2.19 -7.94
N THR A 112 -1.13 0.88 -7.74
CA THR A 112 -2.32 0.03 -7.75
C THR A 112 -2.50 -0.59 -6.38
N LEU A 113 -3.57 -0.19 -5.70
CA LEU A 113 -3.90 -0.62 -4.35
C LEU A 113 -5.16 -1.49 -4.39
N ASP A 114 -5.03 -2.74 -3.93
CA ASP A 114 -6.14 -3.67 -3.76
C ASP A 114 -6.21 -4.11 -2.30
N GLY A 115 -7.23 -3.62 -1.57
CA GLY A 115 -7.43 -4.02 -0.16
C GLY A 115 -7.80 -5.50 -0.01
N GLY A 116 -8.48 -6.06 -1.01
CA GLY A 116 -8.93 -7.44 -0.98
C GLY A 116 -10.25 -7.61 -0.20
N THR A 117 -10.20 -8.36 0.90
CA THR A 117 -11.39 -8.71 1.69
C THR A 117 -11.27 -8.24 3.11
N GLY A 118 -12.29 -7.55 3.60
CA GLY A 118 -12.39 -7.12 4.98
C GLY A 118 -12.77 -5.65 5.00
N ARG A 119 -12.17 -4.88 5.89
CA ARG A 119 -12.37 -3.43 5.97
C ARG A 119 -11.01 -2.76 5.88
N ASP A 120 -10.68 -2.33 4.67
CA ASP A 120 -9.34 -1.88 4.34
C ASP A 120 -9.26 -0.35 4.33
N THR A 121 -8.06 0.16 4.58
CA THR A 121 -7.75 1.59 4.56
C THR A 121 -6.63 1.88 3.57
N ALA A 122 -6.90 2.71 2.57
CA ALA A 122 -5.83 3.34 1.78
C ALA A 122 -5.48 4.69 2.39
N SER A 123 -4.20 4.92 2.65
CA SER A 123 -3.68 6.13 3.28
C SER A 123 -2.90 6.96 2.26
N PHE A 124 -3.18 8.26 2.25
CA PHE A 124 -2.56 9.25 1.38
C PHE A 124 -1.98 10.39 2.23
N ALA A 125 -0.81 10.89 1.88
CA ALA A 125 -0.16 11.98 2.59
C ALA A 125 -0.75 13.34 2.22
N GLY A 126 -1.03 14.15 3.24
CA GLY A 126 -1.58 15.49 3.07
C GLY A 126 -3.10 15.55 3.22
N ASP A 127 -3.62 16.77 3.06
CA ASP A 127 -5.03 17.06 3.30
C ASP A 127 -5.90 16.60 2.12
N LEU A 128 -7.13 16.16 2.40
CA LEU A 128 -8.10 15.73 1.37
C LEU A 128 -8.30 16.78 0.25
N SER A 129 -8.16 18.07 0.54
CA SER A 129 -8.29 19.14 -0.46
C SER A 129 -7.21 19.12 -1.55
N ASN A 130 -6.14 18.36 -1.35
CA ASN A 130 -5.07 18.19 -2.32
C ASN A 130 -5.38 17.11 -3.37
N PHE A 131 -6.50 16.38 -3.24
CA PHE A 131 -6.80 15.23 -4.07
C PHE A 131 -8.08 15.43 -4.88
N ASP A 132 -8.03 15.02 -6.16
CA ASP A 132 -9.23 14.71 -6.95
C ASP A 132 -9.51 13.21 -6.84
N ILE A 133 -10.76 12.84 -6.54
CA ILE A 133 -11.15 11.44 -6.29
C ILE A 133 -12.34 11.11 -7.17
N ALA A 134 -12.16 10.15 -8.08
CA ALA A 134 -13.16 9.81 -9.08
C ALA A 134 -13.38 8.30 -9.17
N ARG A 135 -14.63 7.86 -9.19
CA ARG A 135 -14.95 6.45 -9.46
C ARG A 135 -14.88 6.14 -10.95
N VAL A 136 -14.07 5.15 -11.32
CA VAL A 136 -13.88 4.68 -12.71
C VAL A 136 -14.17 3.17 -12.77
N GLY A 137 -15.41 2.83 -13.14
CA GLY A 137 -15.87 1.45 -13.12
C GLY A 137 -15.99 0.89 -11.70
N THR A 138 -15.25 -0.19 -11.41
CA THR A 138 -15.16 -0.81 -10.09
C THR A 138 -14.03 -0.24 -9.23
N SER A 139 -13.13 0.52 -9.82
CA SER A 139 -11.99 1.14 -9.14
C SER A 139 -12.25 2.62 -8.88
N ILE A 140 -11.42 3.20 -8.03
CA ILE A 140 -11.36 4.62 -7.75
C ILE A 140 -10.00 5.11 -8.21
N VAL A 141 -9.99 6.25 -8.88
CA VAL A 141 -8.77 6.97 -9.21
C VAL A 141 -8.62 8.09 -8.20
N VAL A 142 -7.50 8.11 -7.50
CA VAL A 142 -7.08 9.17 -6.58
C VAL A 142 -5.95 9.92 -7.26
N THR A 143 -6.10 11.23 -7.44
CA THR A 143 -5.10 12.07 -8.12
C THR A 143 -4.63 13.16 -7.17
N ASP A 144 -3.35 13.11 -6.80
CA ASP A 144 -2.71 14.16 -6.04
C ASP A 144 -2.44 15.38 -6.94
N LEU A 145 -3.04 16.52 -6.58
CA LEU A 145 -2.92 17.80 -7.29
C LEU A 145 -1.61 18.53 -6.95
N THR A 146 -0.86 18.09 -5.94
CA THR A 146 0.46 18.61 -5.58
C THR A 146 1.59 17.90 -6.33
N GLY A 147 1.33 16.67 -6.80
CA GLY A 147 2.25 15.85 -7.58
C GLY A 147 3.31 15.10 -6.77
N ALA A 148 3.14 15.00 -5.45
CA ALA A 148 4.02 14.23 -4.57
C ALA A 148 3.71 12.73 -4.60
N GLU A 149 2.43 12.36 -4.64
CA GLU A 149 1.96 10.96 -4.64
C GLU A 149 1.52 10.46 -6.02
N GLY A 150 1.14 11.38 -6.93
CA GLY A 150 0.79 11.06 -8.31
C GLY A 150 -0.65 10.56 -8.50
N VAL A 151 -0.87 9.51 -9.31
CA VAL A 151 -2.21 9.03 -9.69
C VAL A 151 -2.39 7.54 -9.38
N ASP A 152 -3.21 7.26 -8.37
CA ASP A 152 -3.39 5.90 -7.86
C ASP A 152 -4.72 5.31 -8.29
N THR A 153 -4.69 4.01 -8.55
CA THR A 153 -5.88 3.19 -8.77
C THR A 153 -6.14 2.34 -7.55
N VAL A 154 -7.28 2.54 -6.91
CA VAL A 154 -7.68 1.84 -5.69
C VAL A 154 -8.91 0.98 -5.94
N SER A 155 -8.91 -0.25 -5.44
CA SER A 155 -10.04 -1.17 -5.46
C SER A 155 -10.17 -1.92 -4.13
N ASN A 156 -11.39 -2.37 -3.83
CA ASN A 156 -11.70 -3.16 -2.64
C ASN A 156 -11.18 -2.51 -1.33
N VAL A 157 -11.39 -1.19 -1.20
CA VAL A 157 -11.04 -0.41 -0.01
C VAL A 157 -12.29 0.34 0.45
N GLU A 158 -12.58 0.27 1.74
CA GLU A 158 -13.75 0.91 2.35
C GLU A 158 -13.46 2.29 2.91
N LEU A 159 -12.22 2.55 3.31
CA LEU A 159 -11.80 3.74 4.03
C LEU A 159 -10.62 4.43 3.35
N PHE A 160 -10.67 5.76 3.22
CA PHE A 160 -9.49 6.55 2.86
C PHE A 160 -9.06 7.39 4.05
N ALA A 161 -7.75 7.47 4.28
CA ALA A 161 -7.14 8.33 5.28
C ALA A 161 -6.34 9.45 4.62
N PHE A 162 -6.59 10.69 5.03
CA PHE A 162 -5.87 11.89 4.59
C PHE A 162 -5.46 12.69 5.82
N ALA A 163 -4.16 12.96 5.98
CA ALA A 163 -3.59 13.65 7.15
C ALA A 163 -4.07 13.06 8.51
N GLY A 164 -4.31 11.75 8.55
CA GLY A 164 -4.80 11.03 9.74
C GLY A 164 -6.31 11.13 10.00
N VAL A 165 -7.08 11.80 9.14
CA VAL A 165 -8.55 11.80 9.17
C VAL A 165 -9.08 10.72 8.24
N VAL A 166 -9.96 9.87 8.76
CA VAL A 166 -10.54 8.73 8.03
C VAL A 166 -11.93 9.06 7.50
N TYR A 167 -12.16 8.74 6.24
CA TYR A 167 -13.41 8.95 5.50
C TYR A 167 -13.91 7.62 4.95
N ASN A 168 -15.24 7.42 4.91
CA ASN A 168 -15.77 6.31 4.12
C ASN A 168 -15.62 6.66 2.65
N VAL A 169 -15.13 5.71 1.86
CA VAL A 169 -14.94 5.87 0.43
C VAL A 169 -16.24 6.29 -0.28
N ASN A 170 -17.38 5.71 0.12
CA ASN A 170 -18.69 6.03 -0.46
C ASN A 170 -19.13 7.49 -0.22
N ASP A 171 -18.59 8.16 0.80
CA ASP A 171 -18.88 9.58 1.07
C ASP A 171 -18.03 10.51 0.18
N LEU A 172 -16.93 10.00 -0.39
CA LEU A 172 -16.00 10.75 -1.24
C LEU A 172 -16.34 10.67 -2.73
N VAL A 173 -16.97 9.57 -3.18
CA VAL A 173 -17.17 9.29 -4.62
C VAL A 173 -18.64 9.27 -5.09
N ASP A 174 -19.60 9.49 -4.20
CA ASP A 174 -21.02 9.59 -4.54
C ASP A 174 -21.53 11.05 -4.44
N PRO A 175 -21.97 11.68 -5.54
CA PRO A 175 -22.56 13.01 -5.51
C PRO A 175 -23.80 13.12 -4.60
N ALA A 176 -24.48 12.01 -4.30
CA ALA A 176 -25.69 11.99 -3.48
C ALA A 176 -25.42 12.06 -1.97
N THR A 177 -24.24 11.64 -1.49
CA THR A 177 -23.83 11.70 -0.08
C THR A 177 -23.24 13.06 0.31
N ILE A 178 -22.74 13.84 -0.67
CA ILE A 178 -22.28 15.23 -0.48
C ILE A 178 -23.43 16.17 -0.05
N SER A 179 -24.69 15.79 -0.26
CA SER A 179 -25.86 16.58 0.17
C SER A 179 -26.12 16.55 1.69
N GLY A 180 -25.38 15.77 2.48
CA GLY A 180 -25.62 15.56 3.91
C GLY A 180 -24.72 16.34 4.88
N LEU A 181 -23.67 16.98 4.41
CA LEU A 181 -22.67 17.66 5.27
C LEU A 181 -22.47 19.12 4.82
N VAL A 182 -23.39 19.98 5.28
CA VAL A 182 -23.23 21.43 5.54
C VAL A 182 -22.70 22.31 4.38
N TYR A 183 -23.62 22.98 3.68
CA TYR A 183 -23.39 24.34 3.19
C TYR A 183 -24.09 25.34 4.13
N GLU A 184 -23.42 25.72 5.20
CA GLU A 184 -23.67 27.01 5.83
C GLU A 184 -22.34 27.74 5.92
N PHE A 185 -22.09 28.65 4.98
CA PHE A 185 -21.47 29.96 5.24
C PHE A 185 -21.67 30.87 4.03
N GLY A 186 -22.34 32.01 4.24
CA GLY A 186 -22.11 33.22 3.42
C GLY A 186 -23.25 33.69 2.51
N GLN A 187 -24.22 34.38 3.11
CA GLN A 187 -25.12 35.39 2.52
C GLN A 187 -24.67 36.02 1.19
N GLN A 188 -25.57 36.15 0.20
CA GLN A 188 -25.83 37.43 -0.49
C GLN A 188 -27.28 37.54 -1.02
N HIS A 189 -27.96 38.57 -0.53
CA HIS A 189 -29.05 39.38 -1.10
C HIS A 189 -30.14 38.78 -2.02
N GLN A 190 -31.37 38.99 -1.53
CA GLN A 190 -32.67 39.21 -2.17
C GLN A 190 -32.66 39.72 -3.63
N ILE A 191 -33.51 39.13 -4.48
CA ILE A 191 -34.30 39.89 -5.46
C ILE A 191 -35.61 39.16 -5.83
N ALA A 192 -36.69 39.94 -5.72
CA ALA A 192 -38.09 39.77 -6.14
C ALA A 192 -38.93 38.66 -5.49
#